data_AF-A0A359HI83-F1
#
_entry.id   AF-A0A359HI83-F1
#
_cell.length_a   1.000
_cell.length_b   1.000
_cell.length_c   1.000
_cell.angle_alpha   90.00
_cell.angle_beta   90.00
_cell.angle_gamma   90.00
#
_symmetry.space_group_name_H-M   'P 1'
#
loop_
_entity.id
_entity.type
_entity.pdbx_description
1 polymer ?
#
loop_
_entity_poly.entity_id
_entity_poly.type
_entity_poly.pdbx_seq_one_letter_code
_entity_poly.pdbx_strand_id
1 'polypeptide(L)' 'MHLDLNLIRSQFPALKKAALFLDNPAGTQVAQSVLDRHNQYLLEMNANTHGAFATSHASDQLIDEARAAA' A
#
# COMPACT_ATOMS: atom_id res chain seq x y z
N MET A 1 -2.99 20.49 17.20
CA MET A 1 -3.64 19.21 16.85
C MET A 1 -2.91 18.10 17.61
N HIS A 2 -3.61 17.24 18.35
CA HIS A 2 -2.99 16.14 19.10
C HIS A 2 -3.03 14.87 18.24
N LEU A 3 -1.89 14.18 18.12
CA LEU A 3 -1.79 12.91 17.39
C LEU A 3 -1.76 11.76 18.39
N ASP A 4 -2.58 10.74 18.17
CA ASP A 4 -2.51 9.48 18.90
C ASP A 4 -1.39 8.61 18.32
N LEU A 5 -0.22 8.64 18.97
CA LEU A 5 0.94 7.88 18.53
C LEU A 5 0.77 6.36 18.67
N ASN A 6 -0.05 5.90 19.61
CA ASN A 6 -0.29 4.46 19.78
C ASN A 6 -1.14 3.94 18.63
N LEU A 7 -2.20 4.67 18.27
CA LEU A 7 -3.02 4.35 17.10
C LEU A 7 -2.17 4.36 15.82
N ILE A 8 -1.39 5.41 15.58
CA ILE A 8 -0.53 5.51 14.39
C ILE A 8 0.47 4.35 14.33
N ARG A 9 1.19 4.06 15.41
CA ARG A 9 2.19 2.98 15.45
C ARG A 9 1.57 1.60 15.23
N SER A 10 0.34 1.39 15.68
CA SER A 10 -0.35 0.10 15.48
C SER A 10 -0.62 -0.23 14.01
N GLN A 11 -0.60 0.78 13.12
CA GLN A 11 -0.78 0.60 11.68
C GLN A 11 0.45 0.02 10.98
N PHE A 12 1.63 -0.04 11.62
CA PHE A 12 2.89 -0.48 11.00
C PHE A 12 3.34 -1.83 11.58
N PRO A 13 3.11 -2.96 10.89
CA PRO A 13 3.40 -4.29 11.42
C PRO A 13 4.87 -4.50 11.79
N ALA A 14 5.79 -3.85 11.06
CA ALA A 14 7.22 -3.95 11.31
C ALA A 14 7.64 -3.43 12.70
N LEU A 15 6.86 -2.54 13.31
CA LEU A 15 7.14 -2.00 14.65
C LEU A 15 6.86 -2.99 15.79
N LYS A 16 6.27 -4.16 15.50
CA LYS A 16 6.14 -5.26 16.46
C LYS A 16 7.48 -5.98 16.71
N LYS A 17 8.49 -5.75 15.86
CA LYS A 17 9.83 -6.33 16.01
C LYS A 17 10.57 -5.64 17.16
N ALA A 18 11.46 -6.36 17.83
CA ALA A 18 12.38 -5.80 18.83
C ALA A 18 13.52 -5.03 18.15
N ALA A 19 13.18 -3.98 17.40
CA ALA A 19 14.11 -3.13 16.66
C ALA A 19 13.63 -1.67 16.66
N LEU A 20 14.58 -0.73 16.66
CA LEU A 20 14.31 0.70 16.50
C LEU A 20 14.71 1.13 15.08
N PHE A 21 13.73 1.58 14.31
CA PHE A 21 13.93 2.08 12.95
C PHE A 21 14.17 3.59 13.00
N LEU A 22 15.42 4.02 12.78
CA LEU A 22 15.83 5.42 12.81
C LEU A 22 16.27 5.95 11.42
N ASP A 23 15.98 5.20 10.35
CA ASP A 23 16.44 5.49 8.98
C ASP A 23 15.28 5.63 7.98
N ASN A 24 14.29 6.45 8.33
CA ASN A 24 13.22 6.79 7.39
C ASN A 24 13.71 7.47 6.09
N PRO A 25 14.81 8.25 6.06
CA PRO A 25 15.32 8.82 4.81
C PRO A 25 15.74 7.78 3.76
N ALA A 26 16.27 6.62 4.17
CA ALA A 26 16.59 5.55 3.23
C ALA A 26 15.36 4.72 2.81
N GLY A 27 14.34 4.65 3.68
CA GLY A 27 13.08 4.00 3.38
C GLY A 27 12.20 3.82 4.61
N THR A 28 10.91 4.08 4.45
CA THR A 28 9.94 3.96 5.55
C THR A 28 9.45 2.53 5.72
N GLN A 29 9.05 2.18 6.95
CA GLN A 29 8.20 1.00 7.14
C GLN A 29 6.82 1.24 6.53
N VAL A 30 6.16 0.15 6.09
CA VAL A 30 4.90 0.20 5.36
C VAL A 30 3.72 -0.05 6.30
N ALA A 31 2.64 0.72 6.16
CA ALA A 31 1.40 0.51 6.91
C ALA A 31 0.65 -0.72 6.41
N GLN A 32 -0.13 -1.37 7.28
CA GLN A 32 -0.88 -2.59 6.95
C GLN A 32 -1.83 -2.38 5.77
N SER A 33 -2.51 -1.24 5.68
CA SER A 33 -3.43 -0.92 4.58
C SER A 33 -2.76 -0.92 3.20
N VAL A 34 -1.50 -0.51 3.12
CA VAL A 34 -0.72 -0.55 1.87
C VAL A 34 -0.42 -1.98 1.48
N LEU A 35 -0.06 -2.84 2.45
CA LEU A 35 0.16 -4.26 2.22
C LEU A 35 -1.12 -4.95 1.75
N ASP A 36 -2.25 -4.67 2.40
CA ASP A 36 -3.55 -5.25 2.06
C ASP A 36 -3.94 -4.87 0.62
N ARG A 37 -3.79 -3.59 0.26
CA ARG A 37 -4.11 -3.11 -1.10
C ARG A 37 -3.20 -3.70 -2.17
N HIS A 38 -1.91 -3.84 -1.87
CA HIS A 38 -0.95 -4.49 -2.76
C HIS A 38 -1.27 -5.97 -2.96
N ASN A 39 -1.55 -6.69 -1.87
CA ASN A 39 -1.89 -8.11 -1.92
C ASN A 39 -3.17 -8.34 -2.72
N GLN A 40 -4.21 -7.53 -2.48
CA GLN A 40 -5.45 -7.60 -3.25
C GLN A 40 -5.19 -7.41 -4.76
N TYR A 41 -4.39 -6.41 -5.14
CA TYR A 41 -4.04 -6.21 -6.54
C TYR A 41 -3.32 -7.42 -7.14
N LEU A 42 -2.32 -7.94 -6.44
CA LEU A 42 -1.54 -9.08 -6.93
C LEU A 42 -2.36 -10.36 -7.08
N LEU A 43 -3.34 -10.58 -6.19
CA LEU A 43 -4.20 -11.76 -6.20
C LEU A 43 -5.35 -11.66 -7.20
N GLU A 44 -5.93 -10.46 -7.39
CA GLU A 44 -7.21 -10.31 -8.09
C GLU A 44 -7.11 -9.60 -9.45
N MET A 45 -6.14 -8.70 -9.63
CA MET A 45 -6.14 -7.75 -10.76
C MET A 45 -4.89 -7.83 -11.62
N ASN A 46 -3.76 -8.29 -11.07
CA ASN A 46 -2.45 -8.16 -11.70
C ASN A 46 -2.40 -8.71 -13.12
N ALA A 47 -2.26 -7.81 -14.09
CA ALA A 47 -2.12 -8.08 -15.49
C ALA A 47 -1.38 -6.94 -16.19
N ASN A 48 -0.95 -7.18 -17.42
CA ASN A 48 -0.44 -6.11 -18.28
C ASN A 48 -1.57 -5.11 -18.59
N THR A 49 -1.24 -3.83 -18.63
CA THR A 49 -2.16 -2.74 -18.98
C THR A 49 -2.55 -2.78 -20.46
N HIS A 50 -3.71 -2.21 -20.80
CA HIS A 50 -4.26 -2.12 -22.16
C HIS A 50 -4.50 -3.48 -22.86
N GLY A 51 -4.53 -4.58 -22.10
CA GLY A 51 -4.90 -5.89 -22.60
C GLY A 51 -6.43 -6.05 -22.75
N ALA A 52 -6.85 -7.09 -23.47
CA ALA A 52 -8.26 -7.40 -23.69
C ALA A 52 -8.92 -8.23 -22.57
N PHE A 53 -8.15 -8.63 -21.54
CA PHE A 53 -8.65 -9.45 -20.44
C PHE A 53 -9.28 -8.59 -19.36
N ALA A 54 -10.24 -9.16 -18.62
CA ALA A 54 -10.93 -8.46 -17.53
C ALA A 54 -9.95 -7.90 -16.47
N THR A 55 -8.89 -8.64 -16.14
CA THR A 55 -7.85 -8.21 -15.19
C THR A 55 -6.99 -7.06 -15.72
N SER A 56 -6.76 -7.00 -17.04
CA SER A 56 -6.12 -5.85 -17.69
C SER A 56 -6.97 -4.59 -17.54
N HIS A 57 -8.27 -4.67 -17.84
CA HIS A 57 -9.18 -3.54 -17.65
C HIS A 57 -9.28 -3.08 -16.19
N ALA A 58 -9.33 -4.03 -15.24
CA ALA A 58 -9.34 -3.69 -13.81
C ALA A 58 -8.03 -3.02 -13.36
N SER A 59 -6.88 -3.45 -13.88
CA SER A 59 -5.58 -2.82 -13.62
C SER A 59 -5.53 -1.39 -14.16
N ASP A 60 -6.00 -1.17 -15.40
CA ASP A 60 -6.05 0.15 -16.03
C ASP A 60 -6.95 1.10 -15.22
N GLN A 61 -8.16 0.65 -14.87
CA GLN A 61 -9.09 1.44 -14.07
C GLN A 61 -8.48 1.83 -12.71
N LEU A 62 -7.83 0.90 -12.01
CA LEU A 62 -7.19 1.19 -10.73
C LEU A 62 -6.07 2.23 -10.87
N ILE A 63 -5.27 2.13 -11.92
CA ILE A 63 -4.20 3.10 -12.19
C ILE A 63 -4.78 4.50 -12.40
N ASP A 64 -5.88 4.62 -13.14
CA ASP A 64 -6.53 5.90 -13.39
C ASP A 64 -7.19 6.47 -12.12
N GLU A 65 -7.84 5.64 -11.31
CA GLU A 65 -8.37 6.02 -10.00
C GLU A 65 -7.26 6.55 -9.07
N ALA A 66 -6.10 5.87 -9.03
CA ALA A 66 -4.97 6.29 -8.21
C ALA A 66 -4.40 7.64 -8.66
N ARG A 67 -4.32 7.88 -9.98
CA ARG A 67 -3.87 9.16 -10.54
C ARG A 67 -4.84 10.31 -10.24
N ALA A 68 -6.15 10.04 -10.24
CA ALA A 68 -7.16 11.04 -9.94
C ALA A 68 -7.22 11.44 -8.46
N ALA A 69 -6.70 10.60 -7.56
CA ALA A 69 -6.69 10.84 -6.12
C ALA A 69 -5.47 11.62 -5.60
N ALA A 70 -4.43 11.79 -6.43
CA ALA A 70 -3.18 12.48 -6.09
C ALA A 70 -3.29 14.00 -6.31
#